data_AF-A0A961AP62-F1
#
_entry.id   AF-A0A961AP62-F1
#
_cell.length_a   1.000
_cell.length_b   1.000
_cell.length_c   1.000
_cell.angle_alpha   90.00
_cell.angle_beta   90.00
_cell.angle_gamma   90.00
#
_symmetry.space_group_name_H-M   'P 1'
#
loop_
_entity.id
_entity.type
_entity.pdbx_description
1 polymer ?
#
loop_
_entity_poly.entity_id
_entity_poly.type
_entity_poly.pdbx_seq_one_letter_code
_entity_poly.pdbx_strand_id
1 'polypeptide(L)'
;QDCRPSFLPMSAAKKPPAYQTLPTDAPIWVSEPFRVFFPLGIAAAVFGLVLWPLFYAGWWASYPAIQHPRLLIFGFGMAFIFGFLGTAWPRFLEAEALRPWELVGLVIAWLAAQAAYLLNQIRTGDLIAGVACLLLLTILGRRLFGRENRDLPPPGFALAFVSVMMTTVVLLIWAAGKGEASVPTHLFTHVVAYQGFLLFPILGVGSYLFGRFFQVPGKRPPAKPPYRAAAVWGSAAVMLISFAFESFGWIRTGNGLRLMGFAIWALGAIPGIWKLPAPNTRAWALRIGLCMLPVGFLCRLLWPNQLFVFGFEHLLFLGAFSLVMLLTADRVILGHCDDPKAIPPKSKHWRWMLWLILLAAATRATADLVPSTRTSHHIYAALTLCAVLIIWLAHHGRRLRRQPPEES
;
A
#
# COMPACT_ATOMS: atom_id res chain seq x y z
N GLN A 1 -18.32 59.00 -20.70
CA GLN A 1 -18.52 57.54 -20.82
C GLN A 1 -17.32 56.88 -20.16
N ASP A 2 -17.43 56.60 -18.86
CA ASP A 2 -16.38 56.01 -18.02
C ASP A 2 -16.69 54.52 -17.84
N CYS A 3 -16.05 53.66 -18.62
CA CYS A 3 -16.15 52.21 -18.49
C CYS A 3 -15.16 51.72 -17.43
N ARG A 4 -15.59 51.63 -16.17
CA ARG A 4 -14.87 50.86 -15.14
C ARG A 4 -15.31 49.39 -15.21
N PRO A 5 -14.39 48.42 -15.35
CA PRO A 5 -14.75 47.01 -15.25
C PRO A 5 -15.14 46.68 -13.81
N SER A 6 -16.34 46.14 -13.65
CA SER A 6 -16.84 45.57 -12.40
C SER A 6 -16.03 44.33 -12.06
N PHE A 7 -15.12 44.45 -11.09
CA PHE A 7 -14.51 43.30 -10.44
C PHE A 7 -15.60 42.54 -9.68
N LEU A 8 -16.04 41.42 -10.23
CA LEU A 8 -16.82 40.44 -9.50
C LEU A 8 -16.05 40.06 -8.22
N PRO A 9 -16.70 40.03 -7.05
CA PRO A 9 -16.04 39.63 -5.81
C PRO A 9 -15.45 38.25 -5.99
N MET A 10 -14.15 38.12 -5.70
CA MET A 10 -13.49 36.83 -5.57
C MET A 10 -14.32 35.98 -4.61
N SER A 11 -15.04 34.98 -5.13
CA SER A 11 -15.66 33.92 -4.35
C SER A 11 -14.61 33.46 -3.34
N ALA A 12 -14.85 33.74 -2.05
CA ALA A 12 -13.97 33.34 -0.97
C ALA A 12 -13.62 31.87 -1.18
N ALA A 13 -12.33 31.59 -1.41
CA ALA A 13 -11.87 30.23 -1.57
C ALA A 13 -12.30 29.46 -0.31
N LYS A 14 -13.26 28.55 -0.47
CA LYS A 14 -13.78 27.72 0.62
C LYS A 14 -12.56 27.16 1.36
N LYS A 15 -12.39 27.52 2.64
CA LYS A 15 -11.30 27.01 3.48
C LYS A 15 -11.25 25.50 3.26
N PRO A 16 -10.09 24.91 2.93
CA PRO A 16 -10.01 23.47 2.79
C PRO A 16 -10.57 22.86 4.09
N PRO A 17 -11.46 21.86 4.01
CA PRO A 17 -12.04 21.28 5.21
C PRO A 17 -10.89 20.85 6.13
N ALA A 18 -10.94 21.33 7.36
CA ALA A 18 -10.04 20.86 8.40
C ALA A 18 -10.45 19.42 8.70
N TYR A 19 -9.71 18.46 8.14
CA TYR A 19 -9.96 17.02 8.33
C TYR A 19 -9.55 16.61 9.74
N GLN A 20 -10.27 17.13 10.75
CA GLN A 20 -10.08 16.82 12.15
C GLN A 20 -11.07 15.71 12.52
N THR A 21 -10.60 14.72 13.28
CA THR A 21 -11.52 13.84 14.00
C THR A 21 -12.25 14.67 15.05
N LEU A 22 -13.45 14.24 15.44
CA LEU A 22 -14.11 14.85 16.60
C LEU A 22 -13.14 14.85 17.79
N PRO A 23 -13.12 15.92 18.62
CA PRO A 23 -12.35 15.92 19.86
C PRO A 23 -12.71 14.68 20.66
N THR A 24 -11.71 13.88 20.99
CA THR A 24 -11.86 12.71 21.86
C THR A 24 -10.74 12.75 22.87
N ASP A 25 -11.00 12.33 24.10
CA ASP A 25 -9.96 12.08 25.10
C ASP A 25 -9.13 10.83 24.79
N ALA A 26 -9.21 10.32 23.54
CA ALA A 26 -8.52 9.13 23.11
C ALA A 26 -7.01 9.41 23.03
N PRO A 27 -6.17 8.53 23.58
CA PRO A 27 -4.73 8.63 23.42
C PRO A 27 -4.31 8.71 21.94
N ILE A 28 -3.21 9.43 21.66
CA ILE A 28 -2.73 9.67 20.28
C ILE A 28 -2.52 8.40 19.46
N TRP A 29 -2.09 7.30 20.09
CA TRP A 29 -1.86 6.03 19.40
C TRP A 29 -3.18 5.39 18.94
N VAL A 30 -4.30 5.76 19.54
CA VAL A 30 -5.66 5.34 19.16
C VAL A 30 -6.24 6.22 18.06
N SER A 31 -6.06 7.54 18.17
CA SER A 31 -6.50 8.49 17.13
C SER A 31 -5.65 8.42 15.86
N GLU A 32 -4.42 7.91 15.98
CA GLU A 32 -3.49 7.71 14.87
C GLU A 32 -2.93 6.28 14.83
N PRO A 33 -3.76 5.27 14.47
CA PRO A 33 -3.34 3.86 14.43
C PRO A 33 -2.08 3.57 13.61
N PHE A 34 -1.73 4.42 12.64
CA PHE A 34 -0.48 4.27 11.88
C PHE A 34 0.76 4.26 12.79
N ARG A 35 0.72 4.94 13.95
CA ARG A 35 1.82 4.98 14.91
C ARG A 35 2.16 3.62 15.50
N VAL A 36 1.17 2.74 15.57
CA VAL A 36 1.31 1.37 16.08
C VAL A 36 1.57 0.41 14.92
N PHE A 37 0.74 0.45 13.88
CA PHE A 37 0.80 -0.55 12.83
C PHE A 37 1.99 -0.41 11.88
N PHE A 38 2.47 0.80 11.55
CA PHE A 38 3.62 0.93 10.66
C PHE A 38 4.90 0.30 11.23
N PRO A 39 5.33 0.58 12.48
CA PRO A 39 6.51 -0.07 13.04
C PRO A 39 6.33 -1.58 13.21
N LEU A 40 5.14 -2.06 13.58
CA LEU A 40 4.83 -3.49 13.64
C LEU A 40 4.91 -4.16 12.27
N GLY A 41 4.37 -3.51 11.24
CA GLY A 41 4.46 -3.99 9.85
C GLY A 41 5.91 -4.08 9.37
N ILE A 42 6.75 -3.10 9.70
CA ILE A 42 8.19 -3.15 9.41
C ILE A 42 8.85 -4.34 10.12
N ALA A 43 8.54 -4.58 11.39
CA ALA A 43 9.07 -5.72 12.12
C ALA A 43 8.67 -7.05 11.45
N ALA A 44 7.39 -7.22 11.09
CA ALA A 44 6.92 -8.39 10.37
C ALA A 44 7.60 -8.57 8.99
N ALA A 45 7.84 -7.49 8.24
CA ALA A 45 8.60 -7.56 6.99
C ALA A 45 10.04 -8.02 7.21
N VAL A 46 10.74 -7.46 8.20
CA VAL A 46 12.12 -7.87 8.53
C VAL A 46 12.15 -9.35 8.85
N PHE A 47 11.24 -9.83 9.70
CA PHE A 47 11.11 -11.27 10.00
C PHE A 47 10.83 -12.11 8.76
N GLY A 48 9.86 -11.71 7.94
CA GLY A 48 9.53 -12.40 6.69
C GLY A 48 10.70 -12.48 5.71
N LEU A 49 11.52 -11.43 5.62
CA LEU A 49 12.70 -11.39 4.75
C LEU A 49 13.83 -12.29 5.26
N VAL A 50 14.12 -12.29 6.56
CA VAL A 50 15.22 -13.07 7.13
C VAL A 50 14.96 -14.58 7.11
N LEU A 51 13.72 -15.04 6.90
CA LEU A 51 13.42 -16.47 6.74
C LEU A 51 14.27 -17.14 5.66
N TRP A 52 14.56 -16.45 4.55
CA TRP A 52 15.41 -17.00 3.48
C TRP A 52 16.87 -17.21 3.93
N PRO A 53 17.58 -16.17 4.43
CA PRO A 53 18.89 -16.36 5.05
C PRO A 53 18.93 -17.43 6.14
N LEU A 54 17.95 -17.46 7.04
CA LEU A 54 17.89 -18.45 8.12
C LEU A 54 17.70 -19.87 7.58
N PHE A 55 16.88 -20.05 6.56
CA PHE A 55 16.69 -21.34 5.88
C PHE A 55 17.99 -21.82 5.24
N TYR A 56 18.68 -20.96 4.49
CA TYR A 56 19.96 -21.32 3.87
C TYR A 56 21.09 -21.56 4.88
N ALA A 57 21.03 -20.94 6.06
CA ALA A 57 21.94 -21.20 7.16
C ALA A 57 21.62 -22.48 7.96
N GLY A 58 20.50 -23.15 7.67
CA GLY A 58 20.03 -24.32 8.42
C GLY A 58 19.41 -23.99 9.78
N TRP A 59 19.15 -22.71 10.07
CA TRP A 59 18.53 -22.25 11.32
C TRP A 59 17.00 -22.19 11.24
N TRP A 60 16.44 -22.37 10.06
CA TRP A 60 15.00 -22.45 9.84
C TRP A 60 14.66 -23.75 9.11
N ALA A 61 13.89 -24.63 9.75
CA ALA A 61 13.66 -25.99 9.25
C ALA A 61 12.69 -26.06 8.06
N SER A 62 11.76 -25.11 7.94
CA SER A 62 10.69 -25.15 6.94
C SER A 62 11.06 -24.34 5.70
N TYR A 63 10.79 -24.85 4.50
CA TYR A 63 10.98 -24.08 3.27
C TYR A 63 10.02 -22.87 3.25
N PRO A 64 10.50 -21.61 3.24
CA PRO A 64 9.68 -20.46 3.58
C PRO A 64 8.78 -19.96 2.44
N ALA A 65 8.56 -20.73 1.37
CA ALA A 65 7.82 -20.25 0.18
C ALA A 65 6.37 -19.83 0.44
N ILE A 66 5.73 -20.33 1.50
CA ILE A 66 4.38 -19.91 1.91
C ILE A 66 4.45 -18.90 3.06
N GLN A 67 5.29 -19.14 4.08
CA GLN A 67 5.44 -18.26 5.23
C GLN A 67 5.91 -16.86 4.85
N HIS A 68 6.90 -16.77 3.96
CA HIS A 68 7.50 -15.52 3.48
C HIS A 68 6.45 -14.57 2.86
N PRO A 69 5.71 -14.94 1.81
CA PRO A 69 4.72 -14.03 1.23
C PRO A 69 3.57 -13.72 2.19
N ARG A 70 3.19 -14.62 3.10
CA ARG A 70 2.18 -14.34 4.15
C ARG A 70 2.64 -13.23 5.09
N LEU A 71 3.87 -13.30 5.59
CA LEU A 71 4.44 -12.27 6.47
C LEU A 71 4.67 -10.94 5.73
N LEU A 72 5.03 -10.96 4.46
CA LEU A 72 5.19 -9.72 3.68
C LEU A 72 3.86 -9.06 3.31
N ILE A 73 2.89 -9.83 2.83
CA ILE A 73 1.62 -9.27 2.36
C ILE A 73 0.67 -9.02 3.53
N PHE A 74 0.50 -9.99 4.42
CA PHE A 74 -0.45 -9.92 5.54
C PHE A 74 0.19 -9.52 6.87
N GLY A 75 1.52 -9.55 6.98
CA GLY A 75 2.22 -8.85 8.04
C GLY A 75 2.41 -7.39 7.67
N PHE A 76 3.34 -7.12 6.75
CA PHE A 76 3.70 -5.75 6.38
C PHE A 76 2.60 -4.99 5.62
N GLY A 77 2.08 -5.55 4.54
CA GLY A 77 1.00 -4.96 3.74
C GLY A 77 -0.24 -4.61 4.56
N MET A 78 -0.78 -5.60 5.26
CA MET A 78 -1.99 -5.45 6.06
C MET A 78 -1.81 -4.45 7.19
N ALA A 79 -0.69 -4.47 7.92
CA ALA A 79 -0.44 -3.49 8.98
C ALA A 79 -0.44 -2.05 8.41
N PHE A 80 0.21 -1.81 7.27
CA PHE A 80 0.19 -0.49 6.65
C PHE A 80 -1.21 -0.07 6.21
N ILE A 81 -2.02 -0.98 5.66
CA ILE A 81 -3.41 -0.72 5.31
C ILE A 81 -4.25 -0.43 6.57
N PHE A 82 -4.08 -1.19 7.65
CA PHE A 82 -4.81 -1.02 8.91
C PHE A 82 -4.48 0.32 9.55
N GLY A 83 -3.18 0.64 9.66
CA GLY A 83 -2.70 1.91 10.17
C GLY A 83 -3.20 3.09 9.34
N PHE A 84 -3.14 2.99 8.01
CA PHE A 84 -3.61 4.04 7.11
C PHE A 84 -5.14 4.23 7.21
N LEU A 85 -5.92 3.17 7.04
CA LEU A 85 -7.38 3.27 7.03
C LEU A 85 -7.93 3.64 8.41
N GLY A 86 -7.40 3.06 9.49
CA GLY A 86 -7.80 3.42 10.86
C GLY A 86 -7.53 4.89 11.20
N THR A 87 -6.55 5.51 10.55
CA THR A 87 -6.24 6.93 10.72
C THR A 87 -7.07 7.82 9.78
N ALA A 88 -7.07 7.49 8.49
CA ALA A 88 -7.61 8.35 7.44
C ALA A 88 -9.13 8.29 7.36
N TRP A 89 -9.74 7.13 7.59
CA TRP A 89 -11.17 6.94 7.40
C TRP A 89 -12.02 7.74 8.40
N PRO A 90 -11.76 7.69 9.73
CA PRO A 90 -12.50 8.53 10.67
C PRO A 90 -12.40 10.02 10.32
N ARG A 91 -11.21 10.48 9.89
CA ARG A 91 -10.97 11.88 9.49
C ARG A 91 -11.74 12.28 8.24
N PHE A 92 -11.81 11.41 7.23
CA PHE A 92 -12.59 11.69 6.03
C PHE A 92 -14.09 11.79 6.30
N LEU A 93 -14.59 11.03 7.29
CA LEU A 93 -16.00 11.05 7.68
C LEU A 93 -16.32 12.04 8.79
N GLU A 94 -15.33 12.81 9.28
CA GLU A 94 -15.45 13.65 10.48
C GLU A 94 -16.11 12.88 11.65
N ALA A 95 -15.68 11.62 11.79
CA ALA A 95 -16.17 10.68 12.79
C ALA A 95 -15.20 10.61 13.99
N GLU A 96 -15.67 10.00 15.07
CA GLU A 96 -14.83 9.66 16.22
C GLU A 96 -13.67 8.75 15.79
N ALA A 97 -12.51 8.98 16.40
CA ALA A 97 -11.36 8.08 16.33
C ALA A 97 -11.74 6.63 16.71
N LEU A 98 -10.83 5.68 16.49
CA LEU A 98 -10.99 4.34 17.08
C LEU A 98 -11.13 4.48 18.61
N ARG A 99 -11.81 3.54 19.26
CA ARG A 99 -11.67 3.43 20.73
C ARG A 99 -10.53 2.47 21.09
N PRO A 100 -9.95 2.56 22.30
CA PRO A 100 -8.74 1.80 22.66
C PRO A 100 -8.88 0.30 22.44
N TRP A 101 -10.03 -0.29 22.77
CA TRP A 101 -10.27 -1.72 22.61
C TRP A 101 -10.30 -2.20 21.14
N GLU A 102 -10.46 -1.30 20.17
CA GLU A 102 -10.72 -1.62 18.74
C GLU A 102 -9.35 -1.79 18.13
N LEU A 103 -8.49 -0.82 18.44
CA LEU A 103 -7.09 -0.88 18.12
C LEU A 103 -6.39 -2.05 18.81
N VAL A 104 -6.59 -2.24 20.12
CA VAL A 104 -5.99 -3.38 20.84
C VAL A 104 -6.46 -4.71 20.27
N GLY A 105 -7.77 -4.87 20.01
CA GLY A 105 -8.32 -6.07 19.38
C GLY A 105 -7.72 -6.33 17.99
N LEU A 106 -7.61 -5.30 17.16
CA LEU A 106 -6.98 -5.41 15.83
C LEU A 106 -5.49 -5.78 15.93
N VAL A 107 -4.74 -5.18 16.86
CA VAL A 107 -3.32 -5.47 17.08
C VAL A 107 -3.12 -6.91 17.55
N ILE A 108 -3.92 -7.38 18.51
CA ILE A 108 -3.86 -8.75 19.02
C ILE A 108 -4.19 -9.75 17.91
N ALA A 109 -5.28 -9.53 17.17
CA ALA A 109 -5.66 -10.41 16.07
C ALA A 109 -4.58 -10.46 14.98
N TRP A 110 -4.01 -9.30 14.62
CA TRP A 110 -2.93 -9.23 13.64
C TRP A 110 -1.65 -9.94 14.13
N LEU A 111 -1.23 -9.72 15.39
CA LEU A 111 -0.07 -10.39 15.99
C LEU A 111 -0.27 -11.91 16.08
N ALA A 112 -1.46 -12.36 16.45
CA ALA A 112 -1.81 -13.77 16.50
C ALA A 112 -1.71 -14.44 15.12
N ALA A 113 -2.14 -13.75 14.05
CA ALA A 113 -1.96 -14.25 12.69
C ALA A 113 -0.47 -14.36 12.32
N GLN A 114 0.35 -13.35 12.66
CA GLN A 114 1.80 -13.41 12.39
C GLN A 114 2.48 -14.55 13.15
N ALA A 115 2.12 -14.74 14.42
CA ALA A 115 2.63 -15.85 15.23
C ALA A 115 2.26 -17.21 14.61
N ALA A 116 1.02 -17.38 14.16
CA ALA A 116 0.59 -18.59 13.48
C ALA A 116 1.39 -18.85 12.18
N TYR A 117 1.64 -17.81 11.36
CA TYR A 117 2.49 -17.94 10.17
C TYR A 117 3.94 -18.33 10.53
N LEU A 118 4.51 -17.74 11.57
CA LEU A 118 5.87 -18.07 12.05
C LEU A 118 5.97 -19.53 12.52
N LEU A 119 4.94 -20.02 13.21
CA LEU A 119 4.84 -21.42 13.65
C LEU A 119 4.43 -22.39 12.53
N ASN A 120 4.42 -21.94 11.28
CA ASN A 120 4.03 -22.69 10.09
C ASN A 120 2.57 -23.22 10.13
N GLN A 121 1.72 -22.63 10.98
CA GLN A 121 0.29 -22.90 11.03
C GLN A 121 -0.47 -22.05 10.01
N ILE A 122 -0.18 -22.26 8.72
CA ILE A 122 -0.63 -21.38 7.63
C ILE A 122 -2.15 -21.18 7.63
N ARG A 123 -2.94 -22.25 7.72
CA ARG A 123 -4.42 -22.17 7.70
C ARG A 123 -4.99 -21.40 8.89
N THR A 124 -4.41 -21.60 10.07
CA THR A 124 -4.77 -20.86 11.28
C THR A 124 -4.44 -19.38 11.13
N GLY A 125 -3.25 -19.06 10.60
CA GLY A 125 -2.86 -17.69 10.29
C GLY A 125 -3.81 -17.03 9.28
N ASP A 126 -4.18 -17.76 8.23
CA ASP A 126 -5.14 -17.29 7.21
C ASP A 126 -6.51 -16.99 7.84
N LEU A 127 -7.01 -17.87 8.72
CA LEU A 127 -8.28 -17.66 9.44
C LEU A 127 -8.23 -16.39 10.30
N ILE A 128 -7.20 -16.28 11.15
CA ILE A 128 -7.07 -15.15 12.09
C ILE A 128 -6.88 -13.84 11.32
N ALA A 129 -6.08 -13.83 10.25
CA ALA A 129 -5.90 -12.67 9.39
C ALA A 129 -7.21 -12.27 8.68
N GLY A 130 -8.01 -13.24 8.22
CA GLY A 130 -9.33 -12.99 7.66
C GLY A 130 -10.28 -12.36 8.68
N VAL A 131 -10.30 -12.89 9.92
CA VAL A 131 -11.07 -12.31 11.03
C VAL A 131 -10.59 -10.90 11.37
N ALA A 132 -9.28 -10.64 11.36
CA ALA A 132 -8.73 -9.30 11.60
C ALA A 132 -9.18 -8.29 10.53
N CYS A 133 -9.22 -8.69 9.25
CA CYS A 133 -9.76 -7.86 8.18
C CYS A 133 -11.27 -7.60 8.34
N LEU A 134 -12.05 -8.62 8.69
CA LEU A 134 -13.49 -8.47 8.95
C LEU A 134 -13.75 -7.55 10.14
N LEU A 135 -12.94 -7.66 11.19
CA LEU A 135 -12.98 -6.77 12.34
C LEU A 135 -12.71 -5.32 11.91
N LEU A 136 -11.66 -5.08 11.12
CA LEU A 136 -11.37 -3.73 10.58
C LEU A 136 -12.56 -3.19 9.77
N LEU A 137 -13.11 -3.99 8.85
CA LEU A 137 -14.25 -3.60 8.02
C LEU A 137 -15.47 -3.25 8.86
N THR A 138 -15.73 -4.02 9.92
CA THR A 138 -16.86 -3.77 10.83
C THR A 138 -16.67 -2.47 11.62
N ILE A 139 -15.47 -2.27 12.15
CA ILE A 139 -15.07 -1.07 12.91
C ILE A 139 -15.23 0.20 12.07
N LEU A 140 -14.69 0.17 10.85
CA LEU A 140 -14.72 1.31 9.94
C LEU A 140 -16.09 1.49 9.27
N GLY A 141 -16.79 0.39 8.99
CA GLY A 141 -18.13 0.38 8.40
C GLY A 141 -19.18 0.99 9.33
N ARG A 142 -19.13 0.71 10.64
CA ARG A 142 -19.98 1.38 11.64
C ARG A 142 -19.89 2.90 11.59
N ARG A 143 -18.71 3.43 11.28
CA ARG A 143 -18.49 4.88 11.17
C ARG A 143 -19.15 5.48 9.94
N LEU A 144 -19.46 4.70 8.90
CA LEU A 144 -20.18 5.19 7.71
C LEU A 144 -21.61 5.62 8.06
N PHE A 145 -22.30 4.88 8.94
CA PHE A 145 -23.72 5.05 9.25
C PHE A 145 -24.02 5.99 10.42
N GLY A 146 -23.00 6.60 11.04
CA GLY A 146 -23.16 7.33 12.30
C GLY A 146 -23.62 8.80 12.23
N ARG A 147 -23.83 9.40 11.05
CA ARG A 147 -24.28 10.81 10.95
C ARG A 147 -25.00 11.11 9.63
N GLU A 148 -26.10 11.85 9.71
CA GLU A 148 -26.77 12.47 8.55
C GLU A 148 -25.96 13.68 8.04
N ASN A 149 -25.95 13.94 6.72
CA ASN A 149 -25.22 15.01 6.04
C ASN A 149 -23.68 14.96 6.09
N ARG A 150 -23.07 13.94 5.46
CA ARG A 150 -21.61 13.87 5.28
C ARG A 150 -21.17 14.05 3.83
N ASP A 151 -20.06 14.76 3.65
CA ASP A 151 -19.31 14.73 2.39
C ASP A 151 -18.75 13.31 2.18
N LEU A 152 -19.14 12.67 1.08
CA LEU A 152 -18.65 11.34 0.77
C LEU A 152 -17.15 11.39 0.45
N PRO A 153 -16.37 10.39 0.92
CA PRO A 153 -14.95 10.30 0.61
C PRO A 153 -14.75 10.19 -0.91
N PRO A 154 -13.55 10.55 -1.42
CA PRO A 154 -13.28 10.48 -2.85
C PRO A 154 -13.65 9.10 -3.43
N PRO A 155 -14.34 9.01 -4.59
CA PRO A 155 -14.90 7.74 -5.08
C PRO A 155 -13.89 6.59 -5.19
N GLY A 156 -12.63 6.89 -5.50
CA GLY A 156 -11.56 5.89 -5.57
C GLY A 156 -11.14 5.31 -4.22
N PHE A 157 -11.41 6.00 -3.10
CA PHE A 157 -11.02 5.55 -1.77
C PHE A 157 -11.70 4.22 -1.39
N ALA A 158 -12.90 3.98 -1.91
CA ALA A 158 -13.62 2.73 -1.72
C ALA A 158 -12.86 1.48 -2.22
N LEU A 159 -11.94 1.63 -3.19
CA LEU A 159 -11.12 0.50 -3.64
C LEU A 159 -10.21 -0.07 -2.54
N ALA A 160 -9.81 0.74 -1.55
CA ALA A 160 -9.09 0.20 -0.39
C ALA A 160 -9.97 -0.77 0.42
N PHE A 161 -11.24 -0.47 0.60
CA PHE A 161 -12.19 -1.37 1.26
C PHE A 161 -12.51 -2.60 0.42
N VAL A 162 -12.68 -2.44 -0.90
CA VAL A 162 -12.83 -3.57 -1.83
C VAL A 162 -11.64 -4.53 -1.71
N SER A 163 -10.42 -4.01 -1.62
CA SER A 163 -9.21 -4.82 -1.45
C SER A 163 -9.23 -5.63 -0.14
N VAL A 164 -9.61 -5.01 0.98
CA VAL A 164 -9.69 -5.69 2.28
C VAL A 164 -10.80 -6.73 2.27
N MET A 165 -11.96 -6.43 1.68
CA MET A 165 -13.09 -7.35 1.55
C MET A 165 -12.73 -8.58 0.71
N MET A 166 -12.14 -8.38 -0.47
CA MET A 166 -11.71 -9.48 -1.33
C MET A 166 -10.67 -10.36 -0.64
N THR A 167 -9.67 -9.75 0.00
CA THR A 167 -8.66 -10.50 0.76
C THR A 167 -9.26 -11.22 1.95
N THR A 168 -10.25 -10.65 2.64
CA THR A 168 -10.99 -11.34 3.71
C THR A 168 -11.60 -12.63 3.19
N VAL A 169 -12.33 -12.56 2.06
CA VAL A 169 -12.95 -13.73 1.43
C VAL A 169 -11.90 -14.77 1.05
N VAL A 170 -10.80 -14.36 0.42
CA VAL A 170 -9.73 -15.28 0.02
C VAL A 170 -9.07 -15.96 1.23
N LEU A 171 -8.76 -15.20 2.28
CA LEU A 171 -8.17 -15.75 3.51
C LEU A 171 -9.08 -16.79 4.16
N LEU A 172 -10.40 -16.55 4.20
CA LEU A 172 -11.36 -17.53 4.72
C LEU A 172 -11.48 -18.77 3.83
N ILE A 173 -11.40 -18.61 2.50
CA ILE A 173 -11.35 -19.74 1.55
C ILE A 173 -10.10 -20.60 1.78
N TRP A 174 -8.95 -19.97 1.99
CA TRP A 174 -7.69 -20.65 2.28
C TRP A 174 -7.69 -21.36 3.64
N ALA A 175 -8.20 -20.69 4.68
CA ALA A 175 -8.40 -21.29 6.00
C ALA A 175 -9.29 -22.55 5.94
N ALA A 176 -10.34 -22.52 5.12
CA ALA A 176 -11.24 -23.65 4.91
C ALA A 176 -10.65 -24.77 4.02
N GLY A 177 -9.42 -24.63 3.53
CA GLY A 177 -8.79 -25.59 2.61
C GLY A 177 -9.42 -25.60 1.20
N LYS A 178 -10.26 -24.61 0.87
CA LYS A 178 -10.96 -24.53 -0.43
C LYS A 178 -10.17 -23.77 -1.50
N GLY A 179 -9.03 -23.18 -1.13
CA GLY A 179 -8.14 -22.51 -2.08
C GLY A 179 -7.60 -23.43 -3.17
N GLU A 180 -7.44 -24.70 -2.86
CA GLU A 180 -6.86 -25.72 -3.74
C GLU A 180 -7.92 -26.58 -4.43
N ALA A 181 -9.20 -26.19 -4.36
CA ALA A 181 -10.30 -26.96 -4.94
C ALA A 181 -10.16 -27.18 -6.46
N SER A 182 -9.52 -26.24 -7.16
CA SER A 182 -9.14 -26.37 -8.56
C SER A 182 -7.92 -25.50 -8.87
N VAL A 183 -7.19 -25.80 -9.96
CA VAL A 183 -6.06 -24.97 -10.41
C VAL A 183 -6.49 -23.51 -10.67
N PRO A 184 -7.60 -23.22 -11.38
CA PRO A 184 -8.06 -21.83 -11.52
C PRO A 184 -8.41 -21.16 -10.20
N THR A 185 -9.09 -21.86 -9.28
CA THR A 185 -9.40 -21.31 -7.95
C THR A 185 -8.12 -20.97 -7.19
N HIS A 186 -7.12 -21.84 -7.23
CA HIS A 186 -5.83 -21.63 -6.58
C HIS A 186 -5.13 -20.38 -7.15
N LEU A 187 -4.98 -20.30 -8.47
CA LEU A 187 -4.32 -19.16 -9.12
C LEU A 187 -5.08 -17.84 -8.92
N PHE A 188 -6.42 -17.88 -9.05
CA PHE A 188 -7.26 -16.70 -8.85
C PHE A 188 -7.13 -16.15 -7.43
N THR A 189 -7.28 -17.02 -6.43
CA THR A 189 -7.15 -16.62 -5.03
C THR A 189 -5.76 -16.07 -4.73
N HIS A 190 -4.69 -16.67 -5.26
CA HIS A 190 -3.32 -16.17 -5.11
C HIS A 190 -3.13 -14.76 -5.67
N VAL A 191 -3.56 -14.53 -6.91
CA VAL A 191 -3.39 -13.22 -7.55
C VAL A 191 -4.23 -12.15 -6.85
N VAL A 192 -5.48 -12.48 -6.46
CA VAL A 192 -6.36 -11.56 -5.73
C VAL A 192 -5.74 -11.18 -4.37
N ALA A 193 -5.35 -12.17 -3.57
CA ALA A 193 -4.83 -11.92 -2.23
C ALA A 193 -3.46 -11.24 -2.23
N TYR A 194 -2.56 -11.61 -3.13
CA TYR A 194 -1.21 -11.06 -3.14
C TYR A 194 -1.10 -9.75 -3.91
N GLN A 195 -1.65 -9.67 -5.13
CA GLN A 195 -1.56 -8.47 -5.93
C GLN A 195 -2.75 -7.54 -5.70
N GLY A 196 -3.98 -8.05 -5.74
CA GLY A 196 -5.20 -7.25 -5.59
C GLY A 196 -5.23 -6.47 -4.27
N PHE A 197 -4.81 -7.12 -3.18
CA PHE A 197 -4.77 -6.51 -1.84
C PHE A 197 -3.96 -5.22 -1.76
N LEU A 198 -2.80 -5.18 -2.42
CA LEU A 198 -1.90 -4.01 -2.40
C LEU A 198 -2.16 -3.06 -3.58
N LEU A 199 -2.56 -3.60 -4.73
CA LEU A 199 -2.77 -2.82 -5.95
C LEU A 199 -4.00 -1.92 -5.84
N PHE A 200 -5.11 -2.39 -5.29
CA PHE A 200 -6.35 -1.61 -5.25
C PHE A 200 -6.29 -0.39 -4.33
N PRO A 201 -5.65 -0.44 -3.14
CA PRO A 201 -5.33 0.77 -2.38
C PRO A 201 -4.46 1.75 -3.17
N ILE A 202 -3.48 1.27 -3.94
CA ILE A 202 -2.62 2.14 -4.78
C ILE A 202 -3.46 2.83 -5.86
N LEU A 203 -4.34 2.10 -6.57
CA LEU A 203 -5.22 2.70 -7.58
C LEU A 203 -6.22 3.68 -6.96
N GLY A 204 -6.83 3.31 -5.83
CA GLY A 204 -7.85 4.09 -5.16
C GLY A 204 -7.31 5.31 -4.41
N VAL A 205 -6.58 5.05 -3.33
CA VAL A 205 -6.00 6.07 -2.45
C VAL A 205 -4.93 6.86 -3.19
N GLY A 206 -4.08 6.19 -3.97
CA GLY A 206 -3.00 6.84 -4.71
C GLY A 206 -3.49 7.90 -5.69
N SER A 207 -4.64 7.69 -6.32
CA SER A 207 -5.27 8.71 -7.18
C SER A 207 -5.47 10.04 -6.47
N TYR A 208 -5.74 10.01 -5.17
CA TYR A 208 -5.95 11.20 -4.34
C TYR A 208 -4.67 11.70 -3.70
N LEU A 209 -3.89 10.80 -3.13
CA LEU A 209 -2.73 11.16 -2.31
C LEU A 209 -1.53 11.58 -3.17
N PHE A 210 -1.28 10.91 -4.29
CA PHE A 210 -0.03 11.08 -5.04
C PHE A 210 0.14 12.48 -5.64
N GLY A 211 -0.96 13.14 -6.02
CA GLY A 211 -0.91 14.53 -6.47
C GLY A 211 -0.28 15.47 -5.44
N ARG A 212 -0.40 15.18 -4.13
CA ARG A 212 0.19 15.99 -3.06
C ARG A 212 1.72 15.97 -3.03
N PHE A 213 2.37 14.97 -3.63
CA PHE A 213 3.83 14.94 -3.75
C PHE A 213 4.36 15.93 -4.79
N PHE A 214 3.51 16.33 -5.76
CA PHE A 214 3.85 17.22 -6.87
C PHE A 214 3.32 18.65 -6.68
N GLN A 215 2.71 18.95 -5.54
CA GLN A 215 2.26 20.30 -5.22
C GLN A 215 3.47 21.19 -4.96
N VAL A 216 3.52 22.33 -5.66
CA VAL A 216 4.52 23.39 -5.47
C VAL A 216 3.85 24.54 -4.72
N PRO A 217 4.40 25.01 -3.59
CA PRO A 217 3.87 26.15 -2.87
C PRO A 217 3.63 27.35 -3.80
N GLY A 218 2.49 28.02 -3.65
CA GLY A 218 2.11 29.19 -4.46
C GLY A 218 1.56 28.87 -5.86
N LYS A 219 1.56 27.62 -6.32
CA LYS A 219 0.92 27.23 -7.59
C LYS A 219 -0.44 26.59 -7.37
N ARG A 220 -1.43 26.98 -8.18
CA ARG A 220 -2.77 26.36 -8.15
C ARG A 220 -2.64 24.85 -8.48
N PRO A 221 -3.25 23.96 -7.69
CA PRO A 221 -3.24 22.54 -8.00
C PRO A 221 -3.91 22.31 -9.37
N PRO A 222 -3.42 21.34 -10.16
CA PRO A 222 -4.04 21.01 -11.44
C PRO A 222 -5.51 20.61 -11.24
N ALA A 223 -6.37 21.03 -12.16
CA ALA A 223 -7.78 20.66 -12.14
C ALA A 223 -7.91 19.13 -12.18
N LYS A 224 -8.84 18.60 -11.38
CA LYS A 224 -9.13 17.16 -11.36
C LYS A 224 -9.83 16.79 -12.68
N PRO A 225 -9.42 15.71 -13.38
CA PRO A 225 -10.13 15.27 -14.58
C PRO A 225 -11.59 14.90 -14.25
N PRO A 226 -12.56 15.26 -15.09
CA PRO A 226 -13.98 14.94 -14.83
C PRO A 226 -14.25 13.43 -14.85
N TYR A 227 -13.49 12.67 -15.65
CA TYR A 227 -13.59 11.22 -15.78
C TYR A 227 -12.71 10.44 -14.79
N ARG A 228 -12.13 11.11 -13.77
CA ARG A 228 -11.20 10.47 -12.83
C ARG A 228 -11.82 9.28 -12.09
N ALA A 229 -13.07 9.40 -11.61
CA ALA A 229 -13.73 8.31 -10.91
C ALA A 229 -13.94 7.10 -11.84
N ALA A 230 -14.43 7.35 -13.05
CA ALA A 230 -14.60 6.32 -14.08
C ALA A 230 -13.27 5.64 -14.44
N ALA A 231 -12.17 6.39 -14.55
CA ALA A 231 -10.84 5.84 -14.82
C ALA A 231 -10.34 4.93 -13.68
N VAL A 232 -10.60 5.29 -12.42
CA VAL A 232 -10.21 4.48 -11.25
C VAL A 232 -11.01 3.18 -11.16
N TRP A 233 -12.33 3.25 -11.34
CA TRP A 233 -13.18 2.06 -11.29
C TRP A 233 -13.02 1.19 -12.53
N GLY A 234 -12.88 1.80 -13.70
CA GLY A 234 -12.59 1.10 -14.95
C GLY A 234 -11.25 0.36 -14.89
N SER A 235 -10.20 0.98 -14.33
CA SER A 235 -8.92 0.28 -14.15
C SER A 235 -9.05 -0.89 -13.16
N ALA A 236 -9.75 -0.72 -12.04
CA ALA A 236 -9.98 -1.80 -11.08
C ALA A 236 -10.75 -2.98 -11.72
N ALA A 237 -11.79 -2.70 -12.51
CA ALA A 237 -12.54 -3.72 -13.24
C ALA A 237 -11.64 -4.48 -14.22
N VAL A 238 -10.83 -3.77 -15.01
CA VAL A 238 -9.85 -4.38 -15.92
C VAL A 238 -8.84 -5.25 -15.16
N MET A 239 -8.37 -4.81 -13.99
CA MET A 239 -7.48 -5.61 -13.15
C MET A 239 -8.16 -6.90 -12.65
N LEU A 240 -9.43 -6.85 -12.24
CA LEU A 240 -10.15 -8.06 -11.83
C LEU A 240 -10.33 -9.05 -12.97
N ILE A 241 -10.71 -8.57 -14.15
CA ILE A 241 -10.81 -9.39 -15.37
C ILE A 241 -9.44 -10.00 -15.67
N SER A 242 -8.36 -9.23 -15.55
CA SER A 242 -7.00 -9.73 -15.76
C SER A 242 -6.63 -10.90 -14.84
N PHE A 243 -7.10 -10.88 -13.59
CA PHE A 243 -6.84 -11.94 -12.61
C PHE A 243 -7.59 -13.22 -12.98
N ALA A 244 -8.83 -13.09 -13.46
CA ALA A 244 -9.60 -14.22 -13.98
C ALA A 244 -8.89 -14.87 -15.17
N PHE A 245 -8.48 -14.07 -16.17
CA PHE A 245 -7.74 -14.56 -17.33
C PHE A 245 -6.45 -15.29 -16.94
N GLU A 246 -5.66 -14.72 -16.03
CA GLU A 246 -4.44 -15.38 -15.54
C GLU A 246 -4.75 -16.70 -14.82
N SER A 247 -5.87 -16.78 -14.09
CA SER A 247 -6.26 -18.01 -13.40
C SER A 247 -6.59 -19.17 -14.33
N PHE A 248 -7.00 -18.88 -15.57
CA PHE A 248 -7.18 -19.88 -16.64
C PHE A 248 -5.91 -20.16 -17.44
N GLY A 249 -4.74 -19.71 -16.96
CA GLY A 249 -3.44 -19.91 -17.60
C GLY A 249 -3.13 -18.90 -18.71
N TRP A 250 -3.99 -17.91 -18.97
CA TRP A 250 -3.75 -16.89 -20.00
C TRP A 250 -2.88 -15.76 -19.45
N ILE A 251 -1.66 -16.10 -19.02
CA ILE A 251 -0.71 -15.22 -18.32
C ILE A 251 -0.42 -13.95 -19.14
N ARG A 252 -0.20 -14.09 -20.45
CA ARG A 252 0.06 -12.96 -21.34
C ARG A 252 -1.15 -12.01 -21.39
N THR A 253 -2.33 -12.55 -21.65
CA THR A 253 -3.56 -11.75 -21.72
C THR A 253 -3.85 -11.06 -20.39
N GLY A 254 -3.70 -11.77 -19.26
CA GLY A 254 -3.81 -11.17 -17.93
C GLY A 254 -2.86 -9.98 -17.75
N ASN A 255 -1.56 -10.16 -18.01
CA ASN A 255 -0.60 -9.07 -17.84
C ASN A 255 -0.78 -7.92 -18.86
N GLY A 256 -1.22 -8.21 -20.09
CA GLY A 256 -1.61 -7.19 -21.07
C GLY A 256 -2.79 -6.35 -20.59
N LEU A 257 -3.82 -6.99 -20.02
CA LEU A 257 -4.94 -6.29 -19.40
C LEU A 257 -4.50 -5.45 -18.20
N ARG A 258 -3.56 -5.92 -17.37
CA ARG A 258 -3.02 -5.09 -16.27
C ARG A 258 -2.28 -3.86 -16.76
N LEU A 259 -1.49 -3.98 -17.83
CA LEU A 259 -0.84 -2.83 -18.47
C LEU A 259 -1.88 -1.83 -18.98
N MET A 260 -2.94 -2.32 -19.63
CA MET A 260 -4.04 -1.47 -20.07
C MET A 260 -4.75 -0.79 -18.89
N GLY A 261 -5.09 -1.54 -17.83
CA GLY A 261 -5.69 -0.99 -16.61
C GLY A 261 -4.81 0.07 -15.95
N PHE A 262 -3.49 -0.17 -15.89
CA PHE A 262 -2.54 0.82 -15.41
C PHE A 262 -2.51 2.06 -16.30
N ALA A 263 -2.51 1.92 -17.63
CA ALA A 263 -2.54 3.05 -18.57
C ALA A 263 -3.82 3.89 -18.41
N ILE A 264 -4.99 3.25 -18.32
CA ILE A 264 -6.28 3.91 -18.04
C ILE A 264 -6.18 4.74 -16.75
N TRP A 265 -5.63 4.15 -15.68
CA TRP A 265 -5.45 4.82 -14.40
C TRP A 265 -4.42 5.96 -14.46
N ALA A 266 -3.26 5.72 -15.05
CA ALA A 266 -2.15 6.66 -15.14
C ALA A 266 -2.54 7.92 -15.94
N LEU A 267 -3.24 7.74 -17.05
CA LEU A 267 -3.68 8.81 -17.92
C LEU A 267 -4.95 9.49 -17.40
N GLY A 268 -5.89 8.74 -16.83
CA GLY A 268 -7.20 9.27 -16.46
C GLY A 268 -7.36 9.69 -15.00
N ALA A 269 -6.67 9.04 -14.07
CA ALA A 269 -6.80 9.35 -12.65
C ALA A 269 -5.69 10.30 -12.15
N ILE A 270 -4.48 10.17 -12.68
CA ILE A 270 -3.28 10.88 -12.21
C ILE A 270 -2.40 11.49 -13.33
N PRO A 271 -2.97 12.14 -14.38
CA PRO A 271 -2.17 12.67 -15.49
C PRO A 271 -1.10 13.68 -15.06
N GLY A 272 -1.34 14.42 -13.97
CA GLY A 272 -0.40 15.40 -13.43
C GLY A 272 0.92 14.80 -12.94
N ILE A 273 0.93 13.54 -12.50
CA ILE A 273 2.17 12.88 -12.03
C ILE A 273 3.17 12.75 -13.16
N TRP A 274 2.70 12.55 -14.39
CA TRP A 274 3.53 12.34 -15.56
C TRP A 274 3.91 13.65 -16.26
N LYS A 275 3.02 14.66 -16.20
CA LYS A 275 3.20 15.95 -16.90
C LYS A 275 3.98 16.99 -16.10
N LEU A 276 3.89 16.97 -14.78
CA LEU A 276 4.56 17.98 -13.94
C LEU A 276 6.07 17.69 -13.82
N PRO A 277 6.93 18.65 -13.44
CA PRO A 277 8.27 18.32 -12.95
C PRO A 277 8.17 17.67 -11.57
N ALA A 278 9.10 16.76 -11.22
CA ALA A 278 9.18 16.20 -9.87
C ALA A 278 9.94 17.19 -8.96
N PRO A 279 9.27 17.90 -8.03
CA PRO A 279 9.91 19.02 -7.33
C PRO A 279 10.89 18.57 -6.22
N ASN A 280 10.77 17.32 -5.77
CA ASN A 280 11.47 16.82 -4.59
C ASN A 280 11.84 15.33 -4.74
N THR A 281 12.71 14.84 -3.85
CA THR A 281 13.20 13.44 -3.91
C THR A 281 12.07 12.42 -3.77
N ARG A 282 11.06 12.70 -2.94
CA ARG A 282 9.92 11.78 -2.70
C ARG A 282 9.03 11.66 -3.93
N ALA A 283 8.79 12.76 -4.62
CA ALA A 283 8.05 12.80 -5.87
C ALA A 283 8.75 11.98 -6.97
N TRP A 284 10.09 12.05 -7.02
CA TRP A 284 10.87 11.26 -7.96
C TRP A 284 10.85 9.76 -7.62
N ALA A 285 11.02 9.42 -6.34
CA ALA A 285 10.89 8.04 -5.87
C ALA A 285 9.50 7.47 -6.14
N LEU A 286 8.44 8.27 -5.97
CA LEU A 286 7.06 7.87 -6.28
C LEU A 286 6.89 7.56 -7.77
N ARG A 287 7.42 8.39 -8.67
CA ARG A 287 7.37 8.09 -10.12
C ARG A 287 8.01 6.76 -10.44
N ILE A 288 9.18 6.50 -9.86
CA ILE A 288 9.88 5.24 -10.10
C ILE A 288 9.07 4.06 -9.56
N GLY A 289 8.55 4.15 -8.34
CA GLY A 289 7.67 3.11 -7.81
C GLY A 289 6.44 2.86 -8.70
N LEU A 290 5.85 3.91 -9.25
CA LEU A 290 4.74 3.77 -10.20
C LEU A 290 5.17 3.22 -11.55
N CYS A 291 6.38 3.50 -12.04
CA CYS A 291 6.94 2.89 -13.24
C CYS A 291 7.29 1.41 -13.05
N MET A 292 7.61 0.98 -11.83
CA MET A 292 7.86 -0.44 -11.52
C MET A 292 6.61 -1.30 -11.63
N LEU A 293 5.40 -0.74 -11.50
CA LEU A 293 4.14 -1.45 -11.74
C LEU A 293 4.06 -2.00 -13.19
N PRO A 294 4.06 -1.15 -14.25
CA PRO A 294 4.01 -1.64 -15.62
C PRO A 294 5.27 -2.41 -16.01
N VAL A 295 6.45 -2.13 -15.44
CA VAL A 295 7.65 -2.95 -15.70
C VAL A 295 7.44 -4.40 -15.23
N GLY A 296 6.92 -4.60 -14.01
CA GLY A 296 6.60 -5.94 -13.53
C GLY A 296 5.58 -6.68 -14.42
N PHE A 297 4.51 -5.99 -14.83
CA PHE A 297 3.52 -6.57 -15.76
C PHE A 297 4.11 -6.86 -17.14
N LEU A 298 4.93 -5.96 -17.68
CA LEU A 298 5.57 -6.11 -18.99
C LEU A 298 6.56 -7.29 -19.00
N CYS A 299 7.38 -7.44 -17.96
CA CYS A 299 8.28 -8.58 -17.85
C CYS A 299 7.50 -9.90 -17.88
N ARG A 300 6.38 -9.99 -17.16
CA ARG A 300 5.53 -11.19 -17.16
C ARG A 300 4.77 -11.41 -18.47
N LEU A 301 4.45 -10.34 -19.20
CA LEU A 301 3.87 -10.42 -20.53
C LEU A 301 4.86 -11.00 -21.55
N LEU A 302 6.10 -10.50 -21.54
CA LEU A 302 7.15 -10.91 -22.48
C LEU A 302 7.70 -12.31 -22.17
N TRP A 303 7.89 -12.62 -20.89
CA TRP A 303 8.45 -13.89 -20.41
C TRP A 303 7.45 -14.62 -19.50
N PRO A 304 6.41 -15.27 -20.06
CA PRO A 304 5.38 -15.95 -19.29
C PRO A 304 5.82 -17.30 -18.70
N ASN A 305 7.09 -17.72 -18.91
CA ASN A 305 7.59 -18.98 -18.38
C ASN A 305 7.57 -18.95 -16.85
N GLN A 306 7.01 -19.99 -16.23
CA GLN A 306 6.77 -20.07 -14.79
C GLN A 306 8.03 -19.80 -13.96
N LEU A 307 9.21 -20.24 -14.44
CA LEU A 307 10.48 -20.00 -13.76
C LEU A 307 10.78 -18.50 -13.60
N PHE A 308 10.47 -17.68 -14.60
CA PHE A 308 10.76 -16.24 -14.58
C PHE A 308 9.64 -15.42 -13.95
N VAL A 309 8.41 -15.93 -13.99
CA VAL A 309 7.23 -15.24 -13.43
C VAL A 309 7.44 -14.93 -11.95
N PHE A 310 7.92 -15.88 -11.15
CA PHE A 310 8.17 -15.66 -9.72
C PHE A 310 9.25 -14.60 -9.47
N GLY A 311 10.33 -14.60 -10.25
CA GLY A 311 11.38 -13.59 -10.16
C GLY A 311 10.84 -12.19 -10.47
N PHE A 312 10.08 -12.05 -11.57
CA PHE A 312 9.53 -10.75 -11.99
C PHE A 312 8.40 -10.23 -11.12
N GLU A 313 7.67 -11.08 -10.41
CA GLU A 313 6.72 -10.63 -9.40
C GLU A 313 7.40 -9.82 -8.29
N HIS A 314 8.67 -10.09 -7.97
CA HIS A 314 9.39 -9.30 -6.97
C HIS A 314 9.69 -7.87 -7.46
N LEU A 315 9.74 -7.60 -8.77
CA LEU A 315 9.81 -6.22 -9.28
C LEU A 315 8.54 -5.44 -8.88
N LEU A 316 7.38 -6.11 -8.90
CA LEU A 316 6.12 -5.55 -8.45
C LEU A 316 6.11 -5.35 -6.93
N PHE A 317 6.40 -6.40 -6.16
CA PHE A 317 6.33 -6.35 -4.70
C PHE A 317 7.37 -5.43 -4.06
N LEU A 318 8.63 -5.52 -4.48
CA LEU A 318 9.74 -4.76 -3.90
C LEU A 318 9.85 -3.38 -4.56
N GLY A 319 9.92 -3.36 -5.89
CA GLY A 319 10.17 -2.13 -6.66
C GLY A 319 8.98 -1.18 -6.67
N ALA A 320 7.75 -1.69 -6.73
CA ALA A 320 6.55 -0.87 -6.76
C ALA A 320 5.85 -0.78 -5.40
N PHE A 321 5.27 -1.88 -4.90
CA PHE A 321 4.40 -1.85 -3.74
C PHE A 321 5.12 -1.38 -2.48
N SER A 322 6.27 -1.97 -2.14
CA SER A 322 7.03 -1.58 -0.95
C SER A 322 7.46 -0.10 -1.02
N LEU A 323 7.97 0.35 -2.16
CA LEU A 323 8.37 1.75 -2.35
C LEU A 323 7.18 2.72 -2.19
N VAL A 324 6.06 2.43 -2.85
CA VAL A 324 4.85 3.27 -2.78
C VAL A 324 4.25 3.27 -1.38
N MET A 325 4.25 2.13 -0.68
CA MET A 325 3.78 2.02 0.69
C MET A 325 4.65 2.82 1.66
N LEU A 326 5.97 2.70 1.59
CA LEU A 326 6.89 3.45 2.45
C LEU A 326 6.80 4.96 2.19
N LEU A 327 6.62 5.38 0.93
CA LEU A 327 6.42 6.80 0.59
C LEU A 327 5.08 7.33 1.10
N THR A 328 4.02 6.53 0.95
CA THR A 328 2.69 6.86 1.48
C THR A 328 2.74 6.99 3.00
N ALA A 329 3.40 6.05 3.68
CA ALA A 329 3.60 6.09 5.12
C ALA A 329 4.43 7.29 5.58
N ASP A 330 5.54 7.61 4.89
CA ASP A 330 6.33 8.83 5.14
C ASP A 330 5.45 10.08 5.01
N ARG A 331 4.59 10.16 3.98
CA ARG A 331 3.70 11.31 3.81
C ARG A 331 2.64 11.42 4.91
N VAL A 332 2.11 10.29 5.39
CA VAL A 332 1.18 10.23 6.52
C VAL A 332 1.88 10.70 7.79
N ILE A 333 3.04 10.14 8.13
CA ILE A 333 3.81 10.53 9.32
C ILE A 333 4.15 12.03 9.27
N LEU A 334 4.69 12.52 8.16
CA LEU A 334 5.04 13.93 8.00
C LEU A 334 3.81 14.85 8.00
N GLY A 335 2.65 14.37 7.56
CA GLY A 335 1.41 15.13 7.59
C GLY A 335 0.79 15.27 8.98
N HIS A 336 1.18 14.40 9.92
CA HIS A 336 0.61 14.35 11.28
C HIS A 336 1.61 14.73 12.38
N CYS A 337 2.91 14.57 12.13
CA CYS A 337 3.94 14.71 13.17
C CYS A 337 4.86 15.93 13.00
N ASP A 338 4.90 16.55 11.82
CA ASP A 338 5.82 17.64 11.50
C ASP A 338 5.07 18.82 10.84
N ASP A 339 5.62 20.03 10.98
CA ASP A 339 5.18 21.19 10.18
C ASP A 339 5.53 20.96 8.71
N PRO A 340 4.55 21.00 7.78
CA PRO A 340 4.80 20.90 6.34
C PRO A 340 5.89 21.83 5.81
N LYS A 341 6.07 23.02 6.41
CA LYS A 341 7.09 24.00 5.99
C LYS A 341 8.51 23.60 6.38
N ALA A 342 8.66 22.80 7.44
CA ALA A 342 9.96 22.35 7.94
C ALA A 342 10.52 21.13 7.18
N ILE A 343 9.74 20.55 6.25
CA ILE A 343 10.15 19.34 5.53
C ILE A 343 11.11 19.71 4.39
N PRO A 344 12.37 19.23 4.42
CA PRO A 344 13.32 19.55 3.36
C PRO A 344 12.88 18.90 2.02
N PRO A 345 12.99 19.63 0.89
CA PRO A 345 12.60 19.12 -0.42
C PRO A 345 13.54 18.01 -0.91
N LYS A 346 14.81 18.00 -0.48
CA LYS A 346 15.77 16.96 -0.83
C LYS A 346 16.06 16.13 0.42
N SER A 347 15.86 14.81 0.34
CA SER A 347 16.17 13.88 1.43
C SER A 347 17.25 12.91 0.98
N LYS A 348 18.43 12.98 1.61
CA LYS A 348 19.55 12.05 1.35
C LYS A 348 19.14 10.61 1.65
N HIS A 349 18.44 10.39 2.77
CA HIS A 349 17.93 9.07 3.18
C HIS A 349 17.05 8.44 2.10
N TRP A 350 16.10 9.21 1.53
CA TRP A 350 15.22 8.69 0.49
C TRP A 350 15.93 8.35 -0.81
N ARG A 351 17.02 9.05 -1.16
CA ARG A 351 17.83 8.67 -2.33
C ARG A 351 18.49 7.30 -2.14
N TRP A 352 19.09 7.09 -0.98
CA TRP A 352 19.71 5.82 -0.64
C TRP A 352 18.68 4.69 -0.57
N MET A 353 17.57 4.89 0.14
CA MET A 353 16.50 3.90 0.23
C MET A 353 15.95 3.54 -1.16
N LEU A 354 15.73 4.51 -2.04
CA LEU A 354 15.28 4.27 -3.41
C LEU A 354 16.25 3.34 -4.17
N TRP A 355 17.55 3.69 -4.21
CA TRP A 355 18.53 2.89 -4.94
C TRP A 355 18.71 1.49 -4.33
N LEU A 356 18.69 1.37 -3.01
CA LEU A 356 18.76 0.07 -2.33
C LEU A 356 17.53 -0.80 -2.60
N ILE A 357 16.32 -0.22 -2.66
CA ILE A 357 15.11 -0.96 -3.04
C ILE A 357 15.21 -1.45 -4.48
N LEU A 358 15.64 -0.59 -5.41
CA LEU A 358 15.80 -0.98 -6.81
C LEU A 358 16.86 -2.08 -6.97
N LEU A 359 17.98 -1.97 -6.24
CA LEU A 359 19.01 -2.99 -6.19
C LEU A 359 18.43 -4.31 -5.67
N ALA A 360 17.75 -4.30 -4.52
CA ALA A 360 17.13 -5.49 -3.95
C ALA A 360 16.12 -6.15 -4.90
N ALA A 361 15.29 -5.35 -5.57
CA ALA A 361 14.33 -5.83 -6.55
C ALA A 361 15.02 -6.48 -7.76
N ALA A 362 16.05 -5.84 -8.31
CA ALA A 362 16.82 -6.38 -9.44
C ALA A 362 17.60 -7.65 -9.05
N THR A 363 18.27 -7.65 -7.91
CA THR A 363 18.96 -8.82 -7.36
C THR A 363 18.00 -9.98 -7.16
N ARG A 364 16.80 -9.74 -6.62
CA ARG A 364 15.81 -10.79 -6.44
C ARG A 364 15.25 -11.31 -7.76
N ALA A 365 14.95 -10.44 -8.71
CA ALA A 365 14.43 -10.85 -10.02
C ALA A 365 15.44 -11.69 -10.81
N THR A 366 16.74 -11.37 -10.69
CA THR A 366 17.82 -12.08 -11.38
C THR A 366 18.16 -13.44 -10.75
N ALA A 367 17.77 -13.69 -9.49
CA ALA A 367 18.00 -14.97 -8.80
C ALA A 367 17.43 -16.19 -9.55
N ASP A 368 16.34 -15.96 -10.31
CA ASP A 368 15.68 -17.00 -11.10
C ASP A 368 16.16 -17.06 -12.56
N LEU A 369 16.95 -16.07 -13.00
CA LEU A 369 17.60 -16.05 -14.32
C LEU A 369 18.92 -16.81 -14.31
N VAL A 370 19.65 -16.79 -13.20
CA VAL A 370 20.98 -17.40 -13.06
C VAL A 370 20.97 -18.37 -11.88
N PRO A 371 20.70 -19.67 -12.10
CA PRO A 371 20.56 -20.65 -11.02
C PRO A 371 21.76 -20.74 -10.08
N SER A 372 22.98 -20.52 -10.59
CA SER A 372 24.22 -20.54 -9.81
C SER A 372 24.32 -19.44 -8.76
N THR A 373 23.60 -18.33 -8.92
CA THR A 373 23.60 -17.21 -7.96
C THR A 373 22.29 -17.10 -7.17
N ARG A 374 21.36 -18.05 -7.32
CA ARG A 374 20.04 -18.00 -6.69
C ARG A 374 20.12 -17.78 -5.17
N THR A 375 20.90 -18.60 -4.47
CA THR A 375 21.03 -18.53 -3.00
C THR A 375 21.62 -17.20 -2.56
N SER A 376 22.72 -16.75 -3.17
CA SER A 376 23.36 -15.49 -2.79
C SER A 376 22.47 -14.29 -3.09
N HIS A 377 21.75 -14.29 -4.23
CA HIS A 377 20.81 -13.24 -4.57
C HIS A 377 19.61 -13.18 -3.62
N HIS A 378 19.07 -14.32 -3.18
CA HIS A 378 18.02 -14.35 -2.17
C HIS A 378 18.50 -13.70 -0.86
N ILE A 379 19.70 -14.06 -0.39
CA ILE A 379 20.29 -13.51 0.84
C ILE A 379 20.54 -12.01 0.69
N TYR A 380 21.20 -11.58 -0.38
CA TYR A 380 21.52 -10.16 -0.58
C TYR A 380 20.29 -9.29 -0.77
N ALA A 381 19.28 -9.75 -1.52
CA ALA A 381 18.03 -9.01 -1.68
C ALA A 381 17.30 -8.86 -0.33
N ALA A 382 17.22 -9.94 0.46
CA ALA A 382 16.60 -9.92 1.78
C ALA A 382 17.31 -8.96 2.74
N LEU A 383 18.64 -9.08 2.87
CA LEU A 383 19.43 -8.23 3.77
C LEU A 383 19.41 -6.75 3.34
N THR A 384 19.49 -6.47 2.04
CA THR A 384 19.41 -5.11 1.51
C THR A 384 18.06 -4.47 1.84
N LEU A 385 16.96 -5.21 1.67
CA LEU A 385 15.63 -4.70 2.00
C LEU A 385 15.44 -4.55 3.52
N CYS A 386 15.95 -5.47 4.34
CA CYS A 386 15.98 -5.31 5.80
C CYS A 386 16.68 -4.01 6.21
N ALA A 387 17.84 -3.71 5.61
CA ALA A 387 18.57 -2.48 5.88
C ALA A 387 17.74 -1.24 5.53
N VAL A 388 17.07 -1.24 4.37
CA VAL A 388 16.15 -0.15 3.98
C VAL A 388 15.05 0.06 5.02
N LEU A 389 14.39 -1.02 5.44
CA LEU A 389 13.28 -0.95 6.39
C LEU A 389 13.73 -0.45 7.76
N ILE A 390 14.92 -0.87 8.23
CA ILE A 390 15.53 -0.40 9.48
C ILE A 390 15.91 1.07 9.36
N ILE A 391 16.53 1.50 8.26
CA ILE A 391 16.85 2.92 8.00
C ILE A 391 15.58 3.77 8.01
N TRP A 392 14.52 3.30 7.34
CA TRP A 392 13.23 3.99 7.31
C TRP A 392 12.64 4.13 8.71
N LEU A 393 12.62 3.04 9.48
CA LEU A 393 12.11 3.03 10.84
C LEU A 393 12.93 3.93 11.77
N ALA A 394 14.26 3.90 11.68
CA ALA A 394 15.13 4.78 12.44
C ALA A 394 14.91 6.26 12.08
N HIS A 395 14.70 6.56 10.78
CA HIS A 395 14.42 7.91 10.31
C HIS A 395 13.09 8.47 10.86
N HIS A 396 12.07 7.63 11.02
CA HIS A 396 10.76 8.05 11.49
C HIS A 396 10.48 7.77 12.97
N GLY A 397 11.28 6.95 13.65
CA GLY A 397 10.98 6.46 15.00
C GLY A 397 10.77 7.55 16.04
N ARG A 398 11.54 8.64 15.97
CA ARG A 398 11.34 9.80 16.85
C ARG A 398 10.03 10.54 16.55
N ARG A 399 9.64 10.64 15.27
CA ARG A 399 8.41 11.33 14.84
C ARG A 399 7.16 10.59 15.29
N LEU A 400 7.18 9.26 15.24
CA LEU A 400 6.08 8.41 15.69
C LEU A 400 5.73 8.61 17.18
N ARG A 401 6.65 9.16 17.98
CA ARG A 401 6.44 9.48 19.41
C ARG A 401 6.07 10.95 19.67
N ARG A 402 6.22 11.84 18.69
CA ARG A 402 5.89 13.26 18.86
C ARG A 402 4.39 13.47 18.86
N GLN A 403 3.91 14.36 19.73
CA GLN A 403 2.55 14.87 19.65
C GLN A 403 2.36 15.69 18.36
N PRO A 404 1.12 15.82 17.86
CA PRO A 404 0.85 16.66 16.70
C PRO A 404 1.22 18.11 17.07
N PRO A 405 1.71 18.91 16.12
CA PRO A 405 1.91 20.34 16.39
C PRO A 405 0.57 20.96 16.79
N GLU A 406 0.56 21.73 17.89
CA GLU A 406 -0.59 22.57 18.23
C GLU A 406 -0.80 23.56 17.08
N GLU A 407 -2.02 23.58 16.51
CA GLU A 407 -2.38 24.57 15.50
C GLU A 407 -2.39 25.95 16.18
N SER A 408 -1.33 26.73 15.97
CA SER A 408 -1.23 28.14 16.37
C SER A 408 -2.09 29.05 15.48
#